data_AF-A0A355FAC9-F1
#
_entry.id   AF-A0A355FAC9-F1
#
_cell.length_a   1.000
_cell.length_b   1.000
_cell.length_c   1.000
_cell.angle_alpha   90.00
_cell.angle_beta   90.00
_cell.angle_gamma   90.00
#
_symmetry.space_group_name_H-M   'P 1'
#
loop_
_entity.id
_entity.type
_entity.pdbx_description
1 polymer ?
#
loop_
_entity_poly.entity_id
_entity_poly.type
_entity_poly.pdbx_seq_one_letter_code
_entity_poly.pdbx_strand_id
1 'polypeptide(L)'
;MKTYGLIVADNGSDMYIQGVYDTRWNNDELNPAFASLKASDFEVVQRGWKPTAAAAAGPLDFYTLGPCRLLDTRAGFSATGGPALPATVPRVLATGGLCGLPAGAKALAVNLTVVGPPGAGYVRLFPGDGEPTATASITFAAGQILSNNAVVPLASSGSGTLALQSSTAGVHVVLDVMGYFL
;
A
#
# COMPACT_ATOMS: atom_id res chain seq x y z
N MET A 1 -26.71 26.60 3.34
CA MET A 1 -26.43 25.14 3.20
C MET A 1 -26.75 24.77 1.76
N LYS A 2 -25.81 24.25 0.97
CA LYS A 2 -26.12 23.72 -0.37
C LYS A 2 -26.56 22.25 -0.19
N THR A 3 -27.76 21.91 -0.66
CA THR A 3 -28.42 20.59 -0.44
C THR A 3 -28.24 19.60 -1.58
N TYR A 4 -27.57 19.99 -2.67
CA TYR A 4 -27.38 19.16 -3.85
C TYR A 4 -25.96 19.29 -4.39
N GLY A 5 -25.37 18.18 -4.83
CA GLY A 5 -24.03 18.11 -5.40
C GLY A 5 -23.97 17.04 -6.49
N LEU A 6 -23.14 17.27 -7.50
CA LEU A 6 -22.91 16.37 -8.62
C LEU A 6 -21.48 15.86 -8.55
N ILE A 7 -21.29 14.54 -8.64
CA ILE A 7 -19.95 13.95 -8.81
C ILE A 7 -19.70 13.80 -10.31
N VAL A 8 -18.63 14.43 -10.80
CA VAL A 8 -18.21 14.38 -12.21
C VAL A 8 -16.83 13.73 -12.29
N ALA A 9 -16.69 12.78 -13.20
CA ALA A 9 -15.40 12.23 -13.61
C ALA A 9 -15.21 12.54 -15.10
N ASP A 10 -14.11 13.23 -15.42
CA ASP A 10 -13.77 13.63 -16.78
C ASP A 10 -12.34 13.16 -17.10
N ASN A 11 -12.12 12.78 -18.37
CA ASN A 11 -10.84 12.37 -18.92
C ASN A 11 -10.24 13.43 -19.87
N GLY A 12 -10.80 14.65 -19.87
CA GLY A 12 -10.35 15.78 -20.69
C GLY A 12 -11.03 15.87 -22.06
N SER A 13 -12.22 15.27 -22.20
CA SER A 13 -13.04 15.36 -23.43
C SER A 13 -14.27 16.25 -23.22
N ASP A 14 -15.08 16.44 -24.26
CA ASP A 14 -16.30 17.24 -24.15
C ASP A 14 -17.26 16.64 -23.11
N MET A 15 -17.78 17.47 -22.22
CA MET A 15 -18.61 17.05 -21.11
C MET A 15 -20.08 16.97 -21.55
N TYR A 16 -20.72 15.81 -21.34
CA TYR A 16 -22.13 15.59 -21.65
C TYR A 16 -22.95 15.49 -20.35
N ILE A 17 -23.99 16.32 -20.23
CA ILE A 17 -24.94 16.28 -19.12
C ILE A 17 -26.26 15.71 -19.66
N GLN A 18 -26.73 14.60 -19.09
CA GLN A 18 -28.02 14.00 -19.41
C GLN A 18 -28.83 13.80 -18.14
N GLY A 19 -30.14 13.84 -18.26
CA GLY A 19 -31.08 13.64 -17.15
C GLY A 19 -32.26 12.79 -17.56
N VAL A 20 -33.00 12.29 -16.56
CA VAL A 20 -34.27 11.59 -16.79
C VAL A 20 -35.37 12.64 -16.96
N TYR A 21 -36.24 12.43 -17.94
CA TYR A 21 -37.40 13.30 -18.14
C TYR A 21 -38.31 13.30 -16.89
N ASP A 22 -38.63 14.48 -16.38
CA ASP A 22 -39.54 14.68 -15.26
C ASP A 22 -40.52 15.81 -15.57
N THR A 23 -41.81 15.58 -15.39
CA THR A 23 -42.87 16.55 -15.71
C THR A 23 -42.89 17.75 -14.77
N ARG A 24 -42.16 17.71 -13.65
CA ARG A 24 -41.99 18.83 -12.72
C ARG A 24 -40.96 19.84 -13.20
N TRP A 25 -40.24 19.57 -14.30
CA TRP A 25 -39.17 20.41 -14.83
C TRP A 25 -39.58 21.07 -16.16
N ASN A 26 -39.19 22.34 -16.33
CA ASN A 26 -39.43 23.07 -17.58
C ASN A 26 -38.22 22.96 -18.52
N ASN A 27 -38.39 22.21 -19.61
CA ASN A 27 -37.30 21.96 -20.54
C ASN A 27 -36.94 23.18 -21.41
N ASP A 28 -37.86 24.12 -21.58
CA ASP A 28 -37.61 25.37 -22.31
C ASP A 28 -36.65 26.29 -21.53
N GLU A 29 -36.58 26.10 -20.21
CA GLU A 29 -35.62 26.78 -19.32
C GLU A 29 -34.33 25.98 -19.15
N LEU A 30 -34.43 24.67 -18.92
CA LEU A 30 -33.28 23.84 -18.58
C LEU A 30 -32.35 23.55 -19.76
N ASN A 31 -32.88 23.32 -20.97
CA ASN A 31 -32.05 23.04 -22.15
C ASN A 31 -31.05 24.16 -22.47
N PRO A 32 -31.48 25.44 -22.61
CA PRO A 32 -30.53 26.51 -22.88
C PRO A 32 -29.60 26.75 -21.68
N ALA A 33 -30.09 26.59 -20.44
CA ALA A 33 -29.25 26.74 -19.25
C ALA A 33 -28.12 25.70 -19.23
N PHE A 34 -28.40 24.42 -19.44
CA PHE A 34 -27.38 23.37 -19.45
C PHE A 34 -26.44 23.46 -20.65
N ALA A 35 -26.94 23.85 -21.83
CA ALA A 35 -26.09 24.06 -23.00
C ALA A 35 -25.09 25.23 -22.82
N SER A 36 -25.39 26.16 -21.91
CA SER A 36 -24.52 27.31 -21.63
C SER A 36 -23.44 27.03 -20.58
N LEU A 37 -23.57 25.93 -19.81
CA LEU A 37 -22.62 25.58 -18.76
C LEU A 37 -21.27 25.17 -19.34
N LYS A 38 -20.21 25.77 -18.80
CA LYS A 38 -18.82 25.43 -19.10
C LYS A 38 -18.21 24.72 -17.91
N ALA A 39 -17.16 23.93 -18.17
CA ALA A 39 -16.36 23.33 -17.10
C ALA A 39 -15.81 24.39 -16.11
N SER A 40 -15.56 25.62 -16.57
CA SER A 40 -15.13 26.75 -15.74
C SER A 40 -16.19 27.27 -14.77
N ASP A 41 -17.46 26.95 -14.99
CA ASP A 41 -18.56 27.40 -14.14
C ASP A 41 -18.71 26.50 -12.89
N PHE A 42 -17.99 25.38 -12.86
CA PHE A 42 -17.94 24.47 -11.73
C PHE A 42 -16.75 24.81 -10.82
N GLU A 43 -17.04 25.01 -9.54
CA GLU A 43 -16.01 25.09 -8.51
C GLU A 43 -15.65 23.68 -8.03
N VAL A 44 -14.36 23.36 -8.00
CA VAL A 44 -13.90 22.10 -7.42
C VAL A 44 -13.88 22.21 -5.90
N VAL A 45 -14.93 21.69 -5.27
CA VAL A 45 -15.04 21.64 -3.79
C VAL A 45 -14.00 20.68 -3.19
N GLN A 46 -13.70 19.56 -3.88
CA GLN A 46 -12.72 18.57 -3.42
C GLN A 46 -12.12 17.78 -4.60
N ARG A 47 -10.79 17.86 -4.79
CA ARG A 47 -10.07 17.08 -5.81
C ARG A 47 -9.66 15.71 -5.26
N GLY A 48 -10.54 14.73 -5.39
CA GLY A 48 -10.26 13.32 -5.12
C GLY A 48 -9.81 13.00 -3.68
N TRP A 49 -9.80 11.72 -3.35
CA TRP A 49 -9.10 11.26 -2.15
C TRP A 49 -7.60 11.38 -2.40
N LYS A 50 -6.95 12.34 -1.72
CA LYS A 50 -5.50 12.38 -1.59
C LYS A 50 -5.16 11.62 -0.32
N PRO A 51 -4.76 10.33 -0.37
CA PRO A 51 -4.11 9.75 0.78
C PRO A 51 -2.93 10.66 1.13
N THR A 52 -2.71 10.90 2.42
CA THR A 52 -1.47 11.49 2.91
C THR A 52 -0.35 10.58 2.41
N ALA A 53 0.32 10.98 1.32
CA ALA A 53 1.59 10.39 0.96
C ALA A 53 2.50 10.61 2.16
N ALA A 54 3.02 9.52 2.75
CA ALA A 54 4.08 9.60 3.73
C ALA A 54 5.14 10.54 3.15
N ALA A 55 5.57 11.54 3.93
CA ALA A 55 6.54 12.53 3.48
C ALA A 55 7.72 11.78 2.85
N ALA A 56 7.91 11.97 1.55
CA ALA A 56 9.10 11.46 0.89
C ALA A 56 10.29 12.15 1.57
N ALA A 57 11.08 11.37 2.30
CA ALA A 57 12.45 11.77 2.59
C ALA A 57 13.10 12.16 1.26
N GLY A 58 14.04 13.12 1.28
CA GLY A 58 14.77 13.53 0.08
C GLY A 58 15.38 12.34 -0.69
N PRO A 59 15.98 12.57 -1.87
CA PRO A 59 16.59 11.48 -2.63
C PRO A 59 17.51 10.64 -1.74
N LEU A 60 17.25 9.34 -1.70
CA LEU A 60 18.03 8.36 -0.93
C LEU A 60 19.00 7.64 -1.86
N ASP A 61 20.19 7.34 -1.36
CA ASP A 61 21.17 6.54 -2.08
C ASP A 61 20.91 5.05 -1.84
N PHE A 62 21.05 4.23 -2.89
CA PHE A 62 20.88 2.78 -2.79
C PHE A 62 22.22 2.06 -2.63
N TYR A 63 22.32 1.22 -1.61
CA TYR A 63 23.50 0.42 -1.29
C TYR A 63 23.16 -1.06 -1.39
N THR A 64 23.86 -1.78 -2.28
CA THR A 64 23.67 -3.22 -2.47
C THR A 64 24.30 -4.03 -1.35
N LEU A 65 23.67 -5.16 -1.01
CA LEU A 65 24.20 -6.18 -0.13
C LEU A 65 24.29 -7.53 -0.86
N GLY A 66 25.18 -8.42 -0.41
CA GLY A 66 25.04 -9.83 -0.73
C GLY A 66 23.68 -10.33 -0.20
N PRO A 67 22.91 -11.14 -0.96
CA PRO A 67 21.62 -11.63 -0.49
C PRO A 67 21.72 -12.26 0.89
N CYS A 68 20.94 -11.74 1.84
CA CYS A 68 21.01 -12.17 3.24
C CYS A 68 19.61 -12.36 3.82
N ARG A 69 19.45 -13.38 4.67
CA ARG A 69 18.17 -13.73 5.26
C ARG A 69 17.88 -12.91 6.51
N LEU A 70 16.83 -12.09 6.48
CA LEU A 70 16.36 -11.34 7.64
C LEU A 70 15.37 -12.14 8.50
N LEU A 71 14.53 -12.97 7.86
CA LEU A 71 13.48 -13.74 8.53
C LEU A 71 13.23 -15.05 7.80
N ASP A 72 13.18 -16.17 8.54
CA ASP A 72 12.66 -17.44 8.06
C ASP A 72 11.70 -18.03 9.09
N THR A 73 10.41 -17.86 8.88
CA THR A 73 9.38 -18.34 9.82
C THR A 73 9.24 -19.87 9.86
N ARG A 74 9.95 -20.60 8.99
CA ARG A 74 10.01 -22.07 9.01
C ARG A 74 11.09 -22.57 9.96
N ALA A 75 12.03 -21.71 10.34
CA ALA A 75 13.04 -22.03 11.34
C ALA A 75 12.42 -22.16 12.73
N GLY A 76 13.22 -22.63 13.70
CA GLY A 76 12.81 -22.67 15.11
C GLY A 76 12.38 -21.30 15.64
N PHE A 77 11.64 -21.31 16.75
CA PHE A 77 11.14 -20.08 17.38
C PHE A 77 12.31 -19.16 17.79
N SER A 78 12.36 -17.97 17.20
CA SER A 78 13.34 -16.93 17.50
C SER A 78 12.89 -15.58 16.95
N ALA A 79 13.62 -14.51 17.24
CA ALA A 79 13.34 -13.17 16.73
C ALA A 79 13.27 -13.12 15.19
N THR A 80 14.14 -13.87 14.50
CA THR A 80 14.25 -13.97 13.04
C THR A 80 13.77 -15.31 12.48
N GLY A 81 13.13 -16.13 13.33
CA GLY A 81 12.69 -17.49 13.02
C GLY A 81 11.17 -17.64 13.07
N GLY A 82 10.69 -18.83 13.38
CA GLY A 82 9.26 -19.09 13.63
C GLY A 82 8.69 -18.25 14.79
N PRO A 83 7.36 -18.27 14.97
CA PRO A 83 6.38 -19.09 14.25
C PRO A 83 6.02 -18.55 12.86
N ALA A 84 5.21 -19.34 12.14
CA ALA A 84 4.41 -18.86 11.01
C ALA A 84 3.57 -17.65 11.40
N LEU A 85 3.24 -16.80 10.43
CA LEU A 85 2.47 -15.59 10.69
C LEU A 85 1.03 -15.92 11.13
N PRO A 86 0.53 -15.32 12.23
CA PRO A 86 -0.89 -15.35 12.56
C PRO A 86 -1.71 -14.51 11.56
N ALA A 87 -3.03 -14.70 11.56
CA ALA A 87 -3.93 -13.86 10.77
C ALA A 87 -4.03 -12.46 11.41
N THR A 88 -3.89 -11.41 10.60
CA THR A 88 -4.17 -10.00 10.92
C THR A 88 -3.39 -9.38 12.07
N VAL A 89 -2.48 -10.12 12.72
CA VAL A 89 -1.59 -9.59 13.76
C VAL A 89 -0.23 -9.28 13.14
N PRO A 90 0.21 -8.00 13.12
CA PRO A 90 1.54 -7.64 12.65
C PRO A 90 2.65 -8.29 13.49
N ARG A 91 3.68 -8.77 12.81
CA ARG A 91 4.97 -9.11 13.40
C ARG A 91 5.96 -8.01 13.08
N VAL A 92 6.45 -7.32 14.11
CA VAL A 92 7.49 -6.31 13.99
C VAL A 92 8.87 -6.97 14.06
N LEU A 93 9.72 -6.69 13.08
CA LEU A 93 11.08 -7.17 12.94
C LEU A 93 12.03 -5.97 13.05
N ALA A 94 12.93 -6.01 14.03
CA ALA A 94 14.07 -5.09 14.08
C ALA A 94 15.13 -5.54 13.07
N THR A 95 15.50 -4.65 12.14
CA THR A 95 16.44 -4.99 11.05
C THR A 95 17.85 -4.46 11.29
N GLY A 96 18.03 -3.51 12.21
CA GLY A 96 19.33 -2.93 12.53
C GLY A 96 20.34 -4.00 12.98
N GLY A 97 21.55 -3.96 12.41
CA GLY A 97 22.62 -4.92 12.71
C GLY A 97 22.46 -6.30 12.07
N LEU A 98 21.26 -6.67 11.61
CA LEU A 98 21.08 -7.88 10.81
C LEU A 98 21.68 -7.66 9.42
N CYS A 99 22.37 -8.67 8.89
CA CYS A 99 22.93 -8.61 7.54
C CYS A 99 23.85 -7.40 7.26
N GLY A 100 24.44 -6.79 8.30
CA GLY A 100 25.25 -5.58 8.18
C GLY A 100 24.44 -4.30 7.88
N LEU A 101 23.12 -4.30 8.08
CA LEU A 101 22.28 -3.13 7.86
C LEU A 101 22.63 -2.00 8.83
N PRO A 102 22.91 -0.78 8.34
CA PRO A 102 23.20 0.36 9.19
C PRO A 102 21.93 0.83 9.91
N ALA A 103 22.08 1.33 11.14
CA ALA A 103 20.97 1.86 11.93
C ALA A 103 20.24 3.04 11.24
N GLY A 104 20.92 3.75 10.34
CA GLY A 104 20.36 4.88 9.60
C GLY A 104 19.45 4.52 8.44
N ALA A 105 19.39 3.25 8.01
CA ALA A 105 18.65 2.82 6.82
C ALA A 105 17.19 3.28 6.88
N LYS A 106 16.71 3.84 5.76
CA LYS A 106 15.35 4.40 5.62
C LYS A 106 14.40 3.46 4.90
N ALA A 107 14.91 2.61 4.03
CA ALA A 107 14.14 1.57 3.36
C ALA A 107 15.02 0.37 3.02
N LEU A 108 14.40 -0.78 2.77
CA LEU A 108 15.06 -2.02 2.36
C LEU A 108 14.55 -2.45 0.99
N ALA A 109 15.47 -2.90 0.13
CA ALA A 109 15.14 -3.70 -1.05
C ALA A 109 15.14 -5.18 -0.65
N VAL A 110 13.97 -5.81 -0.68
CA VAL A 110 13.73 -7.15 -0.16
C VAL A 110 13.07 -8.06 -1.17
N ASN A 111 13.27 -9.36 -1.00
CA ASN A 111 12.54 -10.40 -1.67
C ASN A 111 11.72 -11.19 -0.63
N LEU A 112 10.39 -11.11 -0.73
CA LEU A 112 9.45 -11.79 0.16
C LEU A 112 8.95 -13.06 -0.51
N THR A 113 9.16 -14.21 0.12
CA THR A 113 8.66 -15.49 -0.35
C THR A 113 7.63 -16.05 0.62
N VAL A 114 6.46 -16.42 0.11
CA VAL A 114 5.44 -17.18 0.84
C VAL A 114 5.64 -18.67 0.55
N VAL A 115 5.51 -19.51 1.58
CA VAL A 115 5.77 -20.96 1.47
C VAL A 115 4.59 -21.75 2.03
N GLY A 116 3.92 -22.51 1.17
CA GLY A 116 2.88 -23.48 1.55
C GLY A 116 1.77 -22.90 2.42
N PRO A 117 1.14 -21.76 2.06
CA PRO A 117 0.09 -21.16 2.87
C PRO A 117 -1.12 -22.12 2.94
N PRO A 118 -1.82 -22.20 4.09
CA PRO A 118 -2.92 -23.15 4.27
C PRO A 118 -4.22 -22.74 3.55
N GLY A 119 -4.31 -21.49 3.09
CA GLY A 119 -5.47 -20.91 2.43
C GLY A 119 -5.06 -19.76 1.52
N ALA A 120 -6.01 -19.23 0.74
CA ALA A 120 -5.78 -18.01 -0.04
C ALA A 120 -5.64 -16.78 0.88
N GLY A 121 -4.90 -15.77 0.42
CA GLY A 121 -4.65 -14.57 1.22
C GLY A 121 -3.58 -13.67 0.63
N TYR A 122 -3.06 -12.78 1.46
CA TYR A 122 -1.96 -11.89 1.12
C TYR A 122 -1.05 -11.61 2.33
N VAL A 123 0.19 -11.20 2.05
CA VAL A 123 1.10 -10.61 3.04
C VAL A 123 1.39 -9.16 2.68
N ARG A 124 1.44 -8.31 3.70
CA ARG A 124 1.83 -6.89 3.62
C ARG A 124 3.14 -6.67 4.35
N LEU A 125 3.98 -5.82 3.77
CA LEU A 125 5.16 -5.24 4.39
C LEU A 125 4.94 -3.73 4.56
N PHE A 126 5.25 -3.20 5.74
CA PHE A 126 5.05 -1.78 6.07
C PHE A 126 5.99 -1.33 7.21
N PRO A 127 6.20 -0.02 7.41
CA PRO A 127 7.02 0.48 8.52
C PRO A 127 6.59 -0.08 9.88
N GLY A 128 7.55 -0.45 10.74
CA GLY A 128 7.24 -1.08 12.02
C GLY A 128 6.46 -0.22 13.02
N ASP A 129 6.40 1.10 12.80
CA ASP A 129 5.64 2.09 13.56
C ASP A 129 4.41 2.61 12.82
N GLY A 130 4.05 2.00 11.68
CA GLY A 130 2.90 2.37 10.87
C GLY A 130 1.75 1.37 10.95
N GLU A 131 0.62 1.76 10.38
CA GLU A 131 -0.52 0.87 10.17
C GLU A 131 -0.32 0.01 8.90
N PRO A 132 -0.94 -1.19 8.82
CA PRO A 132 -0.91 -2.01 7.63
C PRO A 132 -1.37 -1.23 6.40
N THR A 133 -0.56 -1.28 5.34
CA THR A 133 -0.88 -0.61 4.07
C THR A 133 -2.09 -1.26 3.39
N ALA A 134 -2.86 -0.49 2.62
CA ALA A 134 -3.97 -1.05 1.84
C ALA A 134 -3.47 -2.07 0.79
N THR A 135 -2.25 -1.88 0.28
CA THR A 135 -1.63 -2.68 -0.79
C THR A 135 -0.97 -3.94 -0.25
N ALA A 136 -1.29 -5.09 -0.86
CA ALA A 136 -0.59 -6.34 -0.62
C ALA A 136 0.82 -6.31 -1.24
N SER A 137 1.82 -6.80 -0.50
CA SER A 137 3.16 -7.05 -1.05
C SER A 137 3.17 -8.33 -1.87
N ILE A 138 2.33 -9.31 -1.54
CA ILE A 138 2.17 -10.55 -2.31
C ILE A 138 0.80 -11.17 -2.01
N THR A 139 0.14 -11.72 -3.03
CA THR A 139 -1.16 -12.41 -2.92
C THR A 139 -0.99 -13.86 -3.36
N PHE A 140 -1.63 -14.79 -2.67
CA PHE A 140 -1.42 -16.23 -2.83
C PHE A 140 -2.72 -17.03 -2.71
N ALA A 141 -2.69 -18.24 -3.27
CA ALA A 141 -3.63 -19.33 -3.04
C ALA A 141 -2.99 -20.42 -2.16
N ALA A 142 -3.81 -21.35 -1.66
CA ALA A 142 -3.35 -22.44 -0.80
C ALA A 142 -2.27 -23.30 -1.47
N GLY A 143 -1.27 -23.72 -0.70
CA GLY A 143 -0.20 -24.63 -1.12
C GLY A 143 0.86 -24.04 -2.05
N GLN A 144 0.74 -22.78 -2.46
CA GLN A 144 1.70 -22.15 -3.37
C GLN A 144 3.05 -21.82 -2.71
N ILE A 145 4.10 -21.76 -3.53
CA ILE A 145 5.38 -21.14 -3.18
C ILE A 145 5.63 -20.05 -4.21
N LEU A 146 5.62 -18.80 -3.78
CA LEU A 146 5.75 -17.64 -4.66
C LEU A 146 6.53 -16.53 -3.97
N SER A 147 7.16 -15.69 -4.79
CA SER A 147 8.04 -14.63 -4.32
C SER A 147 7.72 -13.31 -5.01
N ASN A 148 7.90 -12.21 -4.30
CA ASN A 148 7.82 -10.86 -4.86
C ASN A 148 8.92 -9.96 -4.30
N ASN A 149 9.47 -9.10 -5.15
CA ASN A 149 10.45 -8.09 -4.75
C ASN A 149 9.72 -6.81 -4.34
N ALA A 150 10.21 -6.15 -3.30
CA ALA A 150 9.63 -4.91 -2.79
C ALA A 150 10.71 -3.97 -2.26
N VAL A 151 10.46 -2.67 -2.41
CA VAL A 151 11.15 -1.65 -1.62
C VAL A 151 10.22 -1.22 -0.51
N VAL A 152 10.65 -1.40 0.73
CA VAL A 152 9.80 -1.16 1.90
C VAL A 152 10.46 -0.15 2.83
N PRO A 153 9.79 0.97 3.14
CA PRO A 153 10.29 1.91 4.14
C PRO A 153 10.36 1.26 5.52
N LEU A 154 11.40 1.60 6.27
CA LEU A 154 11.51 1.26 7.68
C LEU A 154 10.80 2.30 8.54
N ALA A 155 10.65 1.99 9.82
CA ALA A 155 10.01 2.86 10.80
C ALA A 155 10.57 4.30 10.79
N SER A 156 9.66 5.27 10.71
CA SER A 156 9.99 6.70 10.62
C SER A 156 10.59 7.27 11.91
N SER A 157 10.28 6.64 13.05
CA SER A 157 10.86 6.89 14.38
C SER A 157 12.38 6.68 14.46
N GLY A 158 13.00 6.07 13.44
CA GLY A 158 14.42 5.71 13.47
C GLY A 158 14.72 4.41 14.21
N SER A 159 13.69 3.66 14.62
CA SER A 159 13.87 2.34 15.25
C SER A 159 14.40 1.27 14.30
N GLY A 160 14.40 1.53 12.98
CA GLY A 160 14.89 0.57 11.97
C GLY A 160 14.07 -0.72 11.96
N THR A 161 12.75 -0.60 12.16
CA THR A 161 11.83 -1.74 12.22
C THR A 161 10.94 -1.83 10.99
N LEU A 162 10.62 -3.07 10.60
CA LEU A 162 9.70 -3.44 9.53
C LEU A 162 8.60 -4.32 10.13
N ALA A 163 7.34 -4.16 9.71
CA ALA A 163 6.25 -5.04 10.08
C ALA A 163 5.80 -5.92 8.90
N LEU A 164 5.43 -7.16 9.23
CA LEU A 164 4.81 -8.12 8.32
C LEU A 164 3.44 -8.52 8.86
N GLN A 165 2.41 -8.52 8.03
CA GLN A 165 1.08 -8.99 8.40
C GLN A 165 0.52 -9.90 7.31
N SER A 166 -0.01 -11.06 7.70
CA SER A 166 -0.73 -11.97 6.81
C SER A 166 -2.24 -11.81 7.00
N SER A 167 -3.04 -11.94 5.94
CA SER A 167 -4.50 -12.06 6.06
C SER A 167 -4.95 -13.42 6.60
N THR A 168 -4.08 -14.44 6.48
CA THR A 168 -4.39 -15.84 6.73
C THR A 168 -3.41 -16.41 7.77
N ALA A 169 -3.91 -17.17 8.74
CA ALA A 169 -3.08 -17.74 9.80
C ALA A 169 -2.25 -18.93 9.29
N GLY A 170 -1.08 -19.16 9.90
CA GLY A 170 -0.23 -20.31 9.57
C GLY A 170 0.59 -20.12 8.29
N VAL A 171 0.76 -18.89 7.82
CA VAL A 171 1.52 -18.60 6.60
C VAL A 171 3.00 -18.50 6.92
N HIS A 172 3.81 -19.37 6.32
CA HIS A 172 5.25 -19.25 6.38
C HIS A 172 5.76 -18.25 5.34
N VAL A 173 6.61 -17.35 5.79
CA VAL A 173 7.36 -16.41 4.97
C VAL A 173 8.88 -16.55 5.16
N VAL A 174 9.60 -16.24 4.10
CA VAL A 174 11.04 -16.02 4.06
C VAL A 174 11.28 -14.62 3.52
N LEU A 175 12.06 -13.81 4.23
CA LEU A 175 12.40 -12.44 3.82
C LEU A 175 13.92 -12.33 3.66
N ASP A 176 14.34 -12.05 2.43
CA ASP A 176 15.72 -11.79 2.08
C ASP A 176 15.92 -10.30 1.78
N VAL A 177 17.06 -9.75 2.16
CA VAL A 177 17.48 -8.38 1.84
C VAL A 177 18.58 -8.39 0.80
N MET A 178 18.48 -7.49 -0.17
CA MET A 178 19.42 -7.33 -1.28
C MET A 178 20.09 -5.96 -1.29
N GLY A 179 19.59 -5.02 -0.49
CA GLY A 179 20.15 -3.69 -0.32
C GLY A 179 19.29 -2.79 0.55
N TYR A 180 19.76 -1.57 0.78
CA TYR A 180 19.09 -0.58 1.62
C TYR A 180 19.26 0.83 1.05
N PHE A 181 18.44 1.75 1.55
CA PHE A 181 18.44 3.16 1.18
C PHE A 181 18.82 4.04 2.38
N LEU A 182 19.69 5.02 2.19
CA LEU A 182 20.10 6.02 3.20
C LEU A 182 19.85 7.45 2.74
#